data_AF-A0A9W6D093-F1
#
_entry.id   AF-A0A9W6D093-F1
#
_cell.length_a   1.000
_cell.length_b   1.000
_cell.length_c   1.000
_cell.angle_alpha   90.00
_cell.angle_beta   90.00
_cell.angle_gamma   90.00
#
_symmetry.space_group_name_H-M   'P 1'
#
loop_
_entity.id
_entity.type
_entity.pdbx_description
1 polymer ?
#
loop_
_entity_poly.entity_id
_entity_poly.type
_entity_poly.pdbx_seq_one_letter_code
_entity_poly.pdbx_strand_id
1 'polypeptide(L)' 'MIHVAIKENIYGGDHYCALCGEKIHTKFGPDLFLEGTNHIICHDCGRDHNPMLVEFLELMDKAGSRLANVA' A
#
# COMPACT_ATOMS: atom_id res chain seq x y z
N MET A 1 4.68 19.03 -0.55
CA MET A 1 4.70 17.81 -1.38
C MET A 1 4.62 16.64 -0.43
N ILE A 2 3.58 15.81 -0.56
CA ILE A 2 3.43 14.62 0.27
C ILE A 2 4.22 13.51 -0.41
N HIS A 3 5.10 12.86 0.34
CA HIS A 3 5.89 11.75 -0.17
C HIS A 3 5.35 10.42 0.34
N VAL A 4 5.33 9.44 -0.54
CA VAL A 4 4.76 8.12 -0.30
C VAL A 4 5.82 7.06 -0.57
N ALA A 5 5.82 5.98 0.21
CA ALA A 5 6.79 4.89 0.12
C ALA A 5 6.10 3.53 0.27
N ILE A 6 6.64 2.52 -0.39
CA ILE A 6 6.26 1.13 -0.13
C ILE A 6 7.10 0.62 1.05
N LYS A 7 6.43 0.01 2.03
CA LYS A 7 7.08 -0.67 3.17
C LYS A 7 6.40 -1.99 3.46
N GLU A 8 7.06 -2.84 4.23
CA GLU A 8 6.46 -4.06 4.77
C GLU A 8 5.43 -3.71 5.85
N ASN A 9 4.15 -4.00 5.59
CA ASN A 9 3.05 -3.90 6.53
C ASN A 9 2.98 -5.16 7.40
N ILE A 10 3.42 -5.01 8.66
CA ILE A 10 3.36 -6.05 9.68
C ILE A 10 2.09 -5.99 10.53
N TYR A 11 1.17 -5.07 10.24
CA TYR A 11 -0.06 -4.87 11.00
C TYR A 11 -1.22 -5.63 10.36
N GLY A 12 -1.43 -5.45 9.04
CA GLY A 12 -2.60 -5.98 8.31
C GLY A 12 -3.95 -5.56 8.91
N GLY A 13 -5.06 -5.94 8.28
CA GLY A 13 -6.40 -5.71 8.83
C GLY A 13 -6.97 -4.31 8.56
N ASP A 14 -7.84 -3.83 9.46
CA ASP A 14 -8.57 -2.58 9.28
C ASP A 14 -7.80 -1.37 9.83
N HIS A 15 -7.58 -0.36 8.97
CA HIS A 15 -6.90 0.89 9.30
C HIS A 15 -7.68 2.09 8.78
N TYR A 16 -7.21 3.30 9.11
CA TYR A 16 -7.67 4.53 8.50
C TYR A 16 -6.53 5.12 7.65
N CYS A 17 -6.85 5.58 6.45
CA CYS A 17 -5.90 6.27 5.60
C CYS A 17 -5.41 7.56 6.28
N ALA A 18 -4.10 7.73 6.39
CA ALA A 18 -3.50 8.89 7.04
C ALA A 18 -3.73 10.23 6.30
N LEU A 19 -4.21 10.18 5.05
CA LEU A 19 -4.44 11.35 4.21
C LEU A 19 -5.92 11.74 4.14
N CYS A 20 -6.80 10.83 3.75
CA CYS A 20 -8.23 11.13 3.61
C CYS A 20 -9.07 10.72 4.83
N GLY A 21 -8.54 9.92 5.76
CA GLY A 21 -9.29 9.43 6.91
C GLY A 21 -10.27 8.29 6.61
N GLU A 22 -10.39 7.86 5.35
CA GLU A 22 -11.26 6.74 4.97
C GLU A 22 -10.77 5.41 5.55
N LYS A 23 -11.72 4.56 5.92
CA LYS A 23 -11.41 3.21 6.41
C LYS A 23 -10.88 2.36 5.25
N ILE A 24 -9.75 1.69 5.47
CA ILE A 24 -9.11 0.79 4.50
C ILE A 24 -8.85 -0.57 5.13
N HIS A 25 -8.84 -1.59 4.28
CA HIS A 25 -8.46 -2.94 4.67
C HIS A 25 -7.14 -3.31 3.99
N THR A 26 -6.14 -3.70 4.77
CA THR A 26 -4.79 -4.02 4.30
C THR A 26 -4.41 -5.45 4.60
N LYS A 27 -3.41 -5.96 3.87
CA LYS A 27 -2.86 -7.29 4.06
C LYS A 27 -1.46 -7.20 4.68
N PHE A 28 -0.98 -8.31 5.22
CA PHE A 28 0.45 -8.44 5.51
C PHE A 28 1.25 -8.42 4.21
N GLY A 29 2.41 -7.77 4.23
CA GLY A 29 3.28 -7.63 3.05
C GLY A 29 3.48 -6.17 2.63
N PRO A 30 4.04 -5.94 1.43
CA PRO A 30 4.24 -4.59 0.90
C PRO A 30 2.93 -3.78 0.86
N ASP A 31 2.98 -2.53 1.34
CA ASP A 31 1.84 -1.62 1.35
C ASP A 31 2.31 -0.16 1.28
N LEU A 32 1.38 0.78 1.07
CA LEU A 32 1.67 2.21 0.96
C LEU A 32 1.67 2.92 2.32
N PHE A 33 2.73 3.69 2.56
CA PHE A 33 2.91 4.49 3.74
C PHE A 33 3.26 5.93 3.40
N LEU A 34 2.93 6.85 4.31
CA LEU A 34 3.49 8.19 4.30
C LEU A 34 5.00 8.10 4.61
N GLU A 35 5.84 8.64 3.73
CA GLU A 35 7.31 8.52 3.82
C GLU A 35 7.82 9.02 5.18
N GLY A 36 8.79 8.31 5.75
CA GLY A 36 9.33 8.61 7.08
C GLY A 36 8.44 8.23 8.28
N THR A 37 7.23 7.69 8.05
CA THR A 37 6.30 7.29 9.13
C THR A 37 5.80 5.86 8.98
N ASN A 38 5.12 5.32 9.99
CA ASN A 38 4.40 4.03 9.89
C ASN A 38 2.89 4.23 9.67
N HIS A 39 2.48 5.38 9.14
CA HIS A 39 1.09 5.65 8.82
C HIS A 39 0.75 5.15 7.41
N ILE A 40 -0.23 4.26 7.34
CA ILE A 40 -0.72 3.65 6.09
C ILE A 40 -1.58 4.66 5.33
N ILE A 41 -1.52 4.62 4.00
CA ILE A 41 -2.37 5.42 3.11
C ILE A 41 -3.13 4.53 2.12
N CYS A 42 -4.29 4.98 1.65
CA CYS A 42 -5.05 4.25 0.64
C CYS A 42 -4.40 4.37 -0.76
N HIS A 43 -4.72 3.43 -1.65
CA HIS A 43 -4.23 3.45 -3.03
C HIS A 43 -4.70 4.70 -3.80
N ASP A 44 -5.89 5.24 -3.50
CA ASP A 44 -6.40 6.43 -4.19
C ASP A 44 -5.55 7.67 -3.87
N CYS A 45 -5.33 7.98 -2.58
CA CYS A 45 -4.41 9.05 -2.19
C CYS A 45 -2.97 8.75 -2.63
N GLY A 46 -2.56 7.47 -2.64
CA GLY A 46 -1.30 7.04 -3.22
C GLY A 46 -1.17 7.42 -4.70
N ARG A 47 -2.22 7.20 -5.52
CA ARG A 47 -2.22 7.55 -6.95
C ARG A 47 -2.18 9.05 -7.18
N ASP A 48 -2.86 9.83 -6.34
CA ASP A 48 -2.85 11.30 -6.42
C ASP A 48 -1.46 11.90 -6.19
N HIS A 49 -0.61 11.22 -5.40
CA HIS A 49 0.73 11.70 -5.05
C HIS A 49 1.87 11.00 -5.80
N ASN A 50 1.75 9.71 -6.11
CA ASN A 50 2.75 8.94 -6.84
C ASN A 50 2.14 7.71 -7.55
N PRO A 51 1.53 7.91 -8.74
CA PRO A 51 0.82 6.85 -9.44
C PRO A 51 1.72 5.67 -9.83
N MET A 52 2.97 5.95 -10.22
CA MET A 52 3.96 4.91 -10.58
C MET A 52 4.24 3.95 -9.43
N LEU A 53 4.27 4.45 -8.19
CA LEU A 53 4.53 3.60 -7.03
C LEU A 53 3.35 2.67 -6.74
N VAL A 54 2.12 3.16 -6.88
CA VAL A 54 0.91 2.32 -6.73
C VAL A 54 0.85 1.26 -7.82
N GLU A 55 1.15 1.61 -9.06
CA GLU A 55 1.21 0.64 -10.16
C GLU A 55 2.26 -0.45 -9.90
N PHE A 56 3.42 -0.08 -9.37
CA PHE A 56 4.46 -1.04 -8.99
C PHE A 56 3.98 -2.00 -7.89
N LEU A 57 3.30 -1.49 -6.86
CA LEU A 57 2.72 -2.32 -5.80
C LEU A 57 1.67 -3.30 -6.36
N GLU A 58 0.77 -2.84 -7.22
CA GLU A 58 -0.25 -3.68 -7.86
C GLU A 58 0.35 -4.77 -8.75
N LEU A 59 1.50 -4.49 -9.40
CA LEU A 59 2.25 -5.49 -10.16
C LEU A 59 2.87 -6.56 -9.24
N MET A 60 3.44 -6.16 -8.09
CA MET A 60 3.99 -7.08 -7.11
C MET A 60 2.91 -8.04 -6.57
N ASP A 61 1.73 -7.52 -6.23
CA ASP A 61 0.59 -8.33 -5.77
C ASP A 61 0.13 -9.36 -6.83
N LYS A 62 0.08 -8.95 -8.10
CA LYS A 62 -0.25 -9.85 -9.22
C LYS A 62 0.84 -10.91 -9.44
N ALA A 63 2.11 -10.57 -9.27
CA ALA A 63 3.21 -11.52 -9.40
C ALA A 63 3.21 -12.54 -8.24
N GLY A 64 3.04 -12.07 -7.00
CA GLY A 64 2.98 -12.93 -5.82
C GLY A 64 1.80 -13.90 -5.83
N SER A 65 0.62 -13.43 -6.23
CA SER A 65 -0.57 -14.30 -6.38
C SER A 65 -0.41 -15.35 -7.46
N ARG A 66 0.33 -15.10 -8.54
CA ARG A 66 0.65 -16.12 -9.55
C ARG A 66 1.58 -17.19 -9.02
N LEU A 67 2.60 -16.82 -8.25
CA LEU A 67 3.52 -17.80 -7.66
C LEU A 67 2.83 -18.70 -6.63
N ALA A 68 1.88 -18.16 -5.84
CA ALA A 68 1.11 -18.93 -4.88
C ALA A 68 0.18 -19.99 -5.51
N ASN A 69 -0.23 -19.81 -6.77
CA ASN A 69 -1.13 -20.73 -7.49
C ASN A 69 -0.41 -21.83 -8.30
N VAL A 70 0.92 -21.88 -8.23
CA VAL A 70 1.76 -22.86 -8.96
C VAL A 70 2.50 -23.78 -7.98
N ALA A 71 2.34 -23.55 -6.66
CA ALA A 71 2.96 -24.33 -5.58
C ALA A 71 2.02 -25.43 -5.06
#